data_AF-A0A9D1IQJ4-F1
#
_entry.id   AF-A0A9D1IQJ4-F1
#
_cell.length_a   1.000
_cell.length_b   1.000
_cell.length_c   1.000
_cell.angle_alpha   90.00
_cell.angle_beta   90.00
_cell.angle_gamma   90.00
#
_symmetry.space_group_name_H-M   'P 1'
#
loop_
_entity.id
_entity.type
_entity.pdbx_description
1 polymer ?
#
loop_
_entity_poly.entity_id
_entity_poly.type
_entity_poly.pdbx_seq_one_letter_code
_entity_poly.pdbx_strand_id
1 'polypeptide(L)'
;LLKEQVGTYFSSIKKLSSDVFGINVFLSESLNNTLQLLIIFILGISMIGVFAVVIILFFKGFMLGTTLSVIILNYQLKGVVGALLYVFPVMIINILIYVFLSFFALHASIKFLKALLKKDNLNFKTFLGKYLLAFIISIILIIVTCMLDAYLTPLLLKLFTFII
;
A
#
# COMPACT_ATOMS: atom_id res chain seq x y z
N LEU A 1 21.40 -1.12 12.34
CA LEU A 1 20.49 -0.49 11.36
C LEU A 1 19.17 -1.26 11.17
N LEU A 2 18.92 -2.10 10.15
CA LEU A 2 17.55 -2.67 9.94
C LEU A 2 17.04 -3.56 11.10
N LYS A 3 17.89 -4.42 11.67
CA LYS A 3 17.52 -5.23 12.86
C LYS A 3 17.18 -4.37 14.09
N GLU A 4 17.91 -3.27 14.24
CA GLU A 4 17.79 -2.35 15.37
C GLU A 4 16.51 -1.51 15.27
N GLN A 5 16.15 -1.06 14.07
CA GLN A 5 14.87 -0.41 13.80
C GLN A 5 13.68 -1.33 14.13
N VAL A 6 13.78 -2.62 13.79
CA VAL A 6 12.75 -3.59 14.16
C VAL A 6 12.67 -3.79 15.67
N GLY A 7 13.80 -3.92 16.37
CA GLY A 7 13.81 -3.99 17.84
C GLY A 7 13.14 -2.78 18.51
N THR A 8 13.44 -1.57 18.03
CA THR A 8 12.81 -0.33 18.51
C THR A 8 11.31 -0.31 18.23
N TYR A 9 10.87 -0.71 17.03
CA TYR A 9 9.45 -0.79 16.66
C TYR A 9 8.65 -1.71 17.60
N PHE A 10 9.16 -2.92 17.88
CA PHE A 10 8.51 -3.84 18.82
C PHE A 10 8.51 -3.32 20.27
N SER A 11 9.53 -2.58 20.68
CA SER A 11 9.55 -1.92 22.00
C SER A 11 8.48 -0.83 22.12
N SER A 12 8.23 -0.09 21.04
CA SER A 12 7.19 0.95 20.97
C SER A 12 5.78 0.35 20.92
N ILE A 13 5.58 -0.78 20.25
CA ILE A 13 4.32 -1.55 20.27
C ILE A 13 3.97 -1.98 21.70
N LYS A 14 4.97 -2.49 22.46
CA LYS A 14 4.73 -2.96 23.83
C LYS A 14 4.25 -1.86 24.76
N LYS A 15 4.72 -0.63 24.55
CA LYS A 15 4.31 0.57 25.31
C LYS A 15 3.05 1.25 24.77
N LEU A 16 2.55 0.84 23.60
CA LEU A 16 1.43 1.47 22.90
C LEU A 16 1.61 3.00 22.81
N SER A 17 2.82 3.44 22.41
CA SER A 17 3.11 4.87 22.26
C SER A 17 2.30 5.48 21.11
N SER A 18 2.10 6.80 21.15
CA SER A 18 1.40 7.58 20.12
C SER A 18 2.00 7.47 18.71
N ASP A 19 3.23 6.94 18.60
CA ASP A 19 3.95 6.73 17.35
C ASP A 19 3.55 5.43 16.63
N VAL A 20 2.89 4.49 17.33
CA VAL A 20 2.51 3.18 16.78
C VAL A 20 1.02 2.88 16.97
N PHE A 21 0.31 3.73 17.72
CA PHE A 21 -1.12 3.58 17.96
C PHE A 21 -1.80 4.95 18.09
N GLY A 22 -2.90 5.14 17.36
CA GLY A 22 -3.77 6.30 17.49
C GLY A 22 -3.90 7.16 16.23
N ILE A 23 -4.47 8.35 16.40
CA ILE A 23 -4.91 9.21 15.28
C ILE A 23 -3.75 9.73 14.44
N ASN A 24 -2.57 9.94 15.03
CA ASN A 24 -1.40 10.46 14.31
C ASN A 24 -0.89 9.45 13.30
N VAL A 25 -0.81 8.17 13.69
CA VAL A 25 -0.43 7.07 12.79
C VAL A 25 -1.43 6.94 11.65
N PHE A 26 -2.72 6.95 11.97
CA PHE A 26 -3.78 6.94 10.96
C PHE A 26 -3.66 8.09 9.95
N LEU A 27 -3.46 9.33 10.42
CA LEU A 27 -3.32 10.50 9.55
C LEU A 27 -2.08 10.40 8.66
N SER A 28 -0.94 10.02 9.23
CA SER A 28 0.31 9.87 8.48
C SER A 28 0.22 8.77 7.41
N GLU A 29 -0.32 7.60 7.76
CA GLU A 29 -0.50 6.50 6.82
C GLU A 29 -1.53 6.80 5.75
N SER A 30 -2.65 7.42 6.12
CA SER A 30 -3.69 7.83 5.18
C SER A 30 -3.13 8.84 4.18
N LEU A 31 -2.40 9.86 4.64
CA LEU A 31 -1.75 10.83 3.77
C LEU A 31 -0.73 10.17 2.83
N ASN A 32 0.13 9.30 3.35
CA ASN A 32 1.18 8.68 2.54
C ASN A 32 0.59 7.73 1.48
N ASN A 33 -0.38 6.88 1.86
CA ASN A 33 -1.01 5.95 0.93
C ASN A 33 -1.85 6.69 -0.12
N THR A 34 -2.58 7.74 0.25
CA THR A 34 -3.36 8.56 -0.69
C THR A 34 -2.48 9.34 -1.65
N LEU A 35 -1.36 9.93 -1.18
CA LEU A 35 -0.37 10.56 -2.05
C LEU A 35 0.19 9.56 -3.08
N GLN A 36 0.47 8.34 -2.64
CA GLN A 36 0.97 7.31 -3.54
C GLN A 36 -0.08 6.86 -4.58
N LEU A 37 -1.36 6.73 -4.18
CA LEU A 37 -2.43 6.52 -5.15
C LEU A 37 -2.54 7.68 -6.13
N LEU A 38 -2.42 8.93 -5.66
CA LEU A 38 -2.49 10.12 -6.48
C LEU A 38 -1.36 10.15 -7.53
N ILE A 39 -0.14 9.74 -7.14
CA ILE A 39 0.98 9.60 -8.07
C ILE A 39 0.64 8.56 -9.15
N ILE A 40 0.15 7.38 -8.78
CA ILE A 40 -0.27 6.35 -9.75
C ILE A 40 -1.39 6.89 -10.64
N PHE A 41 -2.34 7.64 -10.07
CA PHE A 41 -3.46 8.23 -10.79
C PHE A 41 -2.98 9.16 -11.90
N ILE A 42 -2.12 10.13 -11.55
CA ILE A 42 -1.52 11.09 -12.48
C ILE A 42 -0.68 10.38 -13.53
N LEU A 43 0.12 9.38 -13.13
CA LEU A 43 0.93 8.60 -14.05
C LEU A 43 0.08 7.85 -15.08
N GLY A 44 -1.09 7.32 -14.70
CA GLY A 44 -1.98 6.64 -15.66
C GLY A 44 -2.54 7.56 -16.75
N ILE A 45 -2.53 8.88 -16.57
CA ILE A 45 -2.90 9.86 -17.59
C ILE A 45 -1.71 10.18 -18.53
N SER A 46 -0.49 9.85 -18.11
CA SER A 46 0.75 10.13 -18.85
C SER A 46 1.11 9.00 -19.84
N MET A 47 1.80 9.37 -20.92
CA MET A 47 2.39 8.43 -21.88
C MET A 47 3.50 7.56 -21.26
N ILE A 48 4.26 8.11 -20.31
CA ILE A 48 5.33 7.41 -19.57
C ILE A 48 4.73 6.53 -18.44
N GLY A 49 3.41 6.67 -18.21
CA GLY A 49 2.67 6.01 -17.14
C GLY A 49 2.87 4.51 -17.06
N VAL A 50 2.89 3.82 -18.21
CA VAL A 50 3.04 2.36 -18.25
C VAL A 50 4.27 1.88 -17.50
N PHE A 51 5.45 2.41 -17.85
CA PHE A 51 6.70 1.99 -17.21
C PHE A 51 6.77 2.42 -15.75
N ALA A 52 6.34 3.66 -15.45
CA ALA A 52 6.41 4.20 -14.09
C ALA A 52 5.51 3.44 -13.10
N VAL A 53 4.27 3.11 -13.50
CA VAL A 53 3.32 2.37 -12.65
C VAL A 53 3.82 0.96 -12.34
N VAL A 54 4.43 0.27 -13.32
CA VAL A 54 5.02 -1.06 -13.11
C VAL A 54 6.16 -1.01 -12.10
N ILE A 55 7.04 0.00 -12.19
CA ILE A 55 8.14 0.19 -11.23
C ILE A 55 7.59 0.44 -9.82
N ILE A 56 6.55 1.26 -9.67
CA ILE A 56 5.91 1.52 -8.38
C ILE A 56 5.33 0.23 -7.77
N LEU A 57 4.65 -0.59 -8.58
CA LEU A 57 4.13 -1.89 -8.13
C LEU A 57 5.25 -2.83 -7.69
N PHE A 58 6.35 -2.88 -8.45
CA PHE A 58 7.51 -3.68 -8.10
C PHE A 58 8.07 -3.27 -6.73
N PHE A 59 8.25 -1.97 -6.49
CA PHE A 59 8.70 -1.47 -5.20
C PHE A 59 7.73 -1.78 -4.06
N LYS A 60 6.40 -1.71 -4.29
CA LYS A 60 5.41 -2.12 -3.29
C LYS A 60 5.53 -3.59 -2.91
N GLY A 61 5.72 -4.48 -3.90
CA GLY A 61 5.96 -5.90 -3.65
C GLY A 61 7.29 -6.15 -2.92
N PHE A 62 8.35 -5.45 -3.32
CA PHE A 62 9.66 -5.52 -2.68
C PHE A 62 9.62 -5.08 -1.21
N MET A 63 8.91 -4.00 -0.89
CA MET A 63 8.72 -3.54 0.49
C MET A 63 8.03 -4.61 1.36
N LEU A 64 7.04 -5.31 0.80
CA LEU A 64 6.35 -6.38 1.51
C LEU A 64 7.29 -7.57 1.78
N GLY A 65 8.02 -8.01 0.76
CA GLY A 65 8.98 -9.12 0.86
C GLY A 65 10.15 -8.83 1.81
N THR A 66 10.66 -7.59 1.80
CA THR A 66 11.73 -7.17 2.72
C THR A 66 11.24 -7.13 4.16
N THR A 67 10.03 -6.61 4.41
CA THR A 67 9.42 -6.63 5.75
C THR A 67 9.28 -8.06 6.30
N LEU A 68 8.74 -8.97 5.49
CA LEU A 68 8.62 -10.40 5.83
C LEU A 68 9.98 -11.01 6.18
N SER A 69 10.98 -10.77 5.33
CA SER A 69 12.33 -11.31 5.49
C SER A 69 12.97 -10.83 6.79
N VAL A 70 12.86 -9.54 7.10
CA VAL A 70 13.47 -8.95 8.30
C VAL A 70 12.79 -9.47 9.58
N ILE A 71 11.48 -9.68 9.59
CA ILE A 71 10.79 -10.24 10.77
C ILE A 71 11.27 -11.67 11.05
N ILE A 72 11.34 -12.52 10.02
CA ILE A 72 11.81 -13.91 10.15
C ILE A 72 13.27 -13.95 10.60
N LEU A 73 14.13 -13.06 10.09
CA LEU A 73 15.55 -13.01 10.44
C LEU A 73 15.81 -12.57 11.89
N ASN A 74 14.93 -11.75 12.48
CA ASN A 74 15.09 -11.27 13.85
C ASN A 74 14.49 -12.23 14.89
N TYR A 75 13.35 -12.86 14.59
CA TYR A 75 12.61 -13.68 15.55
C TYR A 75 12.61 -15.18 15.22
N GLN A 76 13.41 -15.62 14.24
CA GLN A 76 13.58 -17.01 13.82
C GLN A 76 12.23 -17.70 13.56
N LEU A 77 12.05 -18.96 14.01
CA LEU A 77 10.80 -19.73 13.84
C LEU A 77 9.60 -19.07 14.51
N LYS A 78 9.77 -18.36 15.65
CA LYS A 78 8.69 -17.60 16.28
C LYS A 78 8.25 -16.43 15.38
N GLY A 79 9.18 -15.82 14.67
CA GLY A 79 8.96 -14.72 13.73
C GLY A 79 8.04 -15.04 12.57
N VAL A 80 7.93 -16.31 12.17
CA VAL A 80 7.01 -16.73 11.09
C VAL A 80 5.55 -16.46 11.48
N VAL A 81 5.18 -16.72 12.73
CA VAL A 81 3.82 -16.48 13.24
C VAL A 81 3.54 -14.98 13.36
N GLY A 82 4.52 -14.20 13.85
CA GLY A 82 4.43 -12.74 13.91
C GLY A 82 4.35 -12.08 12.53
N ALA A 83 5.11 -12.58 11.56
CA ALA A 83 5.05 -12.14 10.18
C ALA A 83 3.67 -12.42 9.57
N LEU A 84 3.07 -13.59 9.84
CA LEU A 84 1.73 -13.92 9.38
C LEU A 84 0.68 -12.97 9.97
N LEU A 85 0.71 -12.73 11.27
CA LEU A 85 -0.22 -11.81 11.97
C LEU A 85 -0.09 -10.36 11.49
N TYR A 86 1.14 -9.93 11.19
CA TYR A 86 1.40 -8.58 10.70
C TYR A 86 1.00 -8.39 9.23
N VAL A 87 1.30 -9.38 8.39
CA VAL A 87 1.05 -9.29 6.94
C VAL A 87 -0.41 -9.59 6.59
N PHE A 88 -1.08 -10.40 7.39
CA PHE A 88 -2.43 -10.89 7.17
C PHE A 88 -3.39 -10.23 8.18
N PRO A 89 -3.68 -8.92 8.03
CA PRO A 89 -4.73 -8.56 7.06
C PRO A 89 -4.44 -7.30 6.22
N VAL A 90 -3.71 -6.34 6.76
CA VAL A 90 -3.64 -4.98 6.20
C VAL A 90 -2.73 -4.91 4.99
N MET A 91 -1.51 -5.47 5.07
CA MET A 91 -0.53 -5.34 4.00
C MET A 91 -0.98 -6.01 2.69
N ILE A 92 -1.64 -7.17 2.80
CA ILE A 92 -2.20 -7.88 1.63
C ILE A 92 -3.36 -7.09 1.02
N ILE A 93 -4.29 -6.57 1.83
CA ILE A 93 -5.40 -5.76 1.31
C ILE A 93 -4.85 -4.51 0.61
N ASN A 94 -3.83 -3.86 1.20
CA ASN A 94 -3.22 -2.67 0.64
C ASN A 94 -2.59 -2.96 -0.74
N ILE A 95 -1.84 -4.07 -0.88
CA ILE A 95 -1.23 -4.40 -2.19
C ILE A 95 -2.28 -4.73 -3.25
N LEU A 96 -3.40 -5.37 -2.87
CA LEU A 96 -4.51 -5.64 -3.79
C LEU A 96 -5.14 -4.34 -4.30
N ILE A 97 -5.31 -3.34 -3.44
CA ILE A 97 -5.81 -2.02 -3.84
C ILE A 97 -4.86 -1.35 -4.83
N TYR A 98 -3.55 -1.40 -4.58
CA TYR A 98 -2.55 -0.85 -5.51
C TYR A 98 -2.55 -1.57 -6.86
N VAL A 99 -2.66 -2.90 -6.88
CA VAL A 99 -2.76 -3.69 -8.13
C VAL A 99 -4.03 -3.32 -8.90
N PHE A 100 -5.15 -3.18 -8.20
CA PHE A 100 -6.43 -2.76 -8.79
C PHE A 100 -6.31 -1.40 -9.47
N LEU A 101 -5.86 -0.36 -8.75
CA LEU A 101 -5.72 0.98 -9.36
C LEU A 101 -4.72 0.97 -10.51
N SER A 102 -3.60 0.26 -10.36
CA SER A 102 -2.57 0.16 -11.39
C SER A 102 -3.08 -0.48 -12.66
N PHE A 103 -3.95 -1.49 -12.58
CA PHE A 103 -4.59 -2.08 -13.75
C PHE A 103 -5.36 -1.03 -14.55
N PHE A 104 -6.17 -0.21 -13.88
CA PHE A 104 -6.88 0.88 -14.55
C PHE A 104 -5.95 1.97 -15.08
N ALA A 105 -4.87 2.29 -14.36
CA ALA A 105 -3.86 3.27 -14.77
C ALA A 105 -3.10 2.82 -16.03
N LEU A 106 -2.73 1.54 -16.12
CA LEU A 106 -2.09 0.97 -17.30
C LEU A 106 -3.03 0.97 -18.51
N HIS A 107 -4.29 0.56 -18.31
CA HIS A 107 -5.31 0.62 -19.36
C HIS A 107 -5.55 2.05 -19.84
N ALA A 108 -5.51 3.03 -18.91
CA ALA A 108 -5.58 4.44 -19.23
C ALA A 108 -4.43 4.90 -20.09
N SER A 109 -3.21 4.68 -19.62
CA SER A 109 -2.00 5.13 -20.29
C SER A 109 -1.91 4.57 -21.72
N ILE A 110 -2.25 3.29 -21.93
CA ILE A 110 -2.28 2.67 -23.27
C ILE A 110 -3.35 3.30 -24.16
N LYS A 111 -4.55 3.58 -23.64
CA LYS A 111 -5.61 4.24 -24.42
C LYS A 111 -5.26 5.67 -24.79
N PHE A 112 -4.65 6.41 -23.87
CA PHE A 112 -4.14 7.75 -24.11
C PHE A 112 -3.08 7.75 -25.23
N LEU A 113 -2.13 6.81 -25.17
CA LEU A 113 -1.12 6.63 -26.20
C LEU A 113 -1.75 6.34 -27.58
N LYS A 114 -2.75 5.46 -27.64
CA LYS A 114 -3.47 5.14 -28.88
C LYS A 114 -4.25 6.34 -29.43
N ALA A 115 -4.88 7.13 -28.56
CA ALA A 115 -5.62 8.34 -28.93
C ALA A 115 -4.75 9.35 -29.67
N LEU A 116 -3.56 9.61 -29.12
CA LEU A 116 -2.59 10.55 -29.67
C LEU A 116 -2.03 10.08 -31.02
N LEU A 117 -1.77 8.77 -31.16
CA LEU A 117 -1.17 8.21 -32.37
C LEU A 117 -2.17 8.03 -33.52
N LYS A 118 -3.42 7.63 -33.26
CA LYS A 118 -4.39 7.29 -34.31
C LYS A 118 -5.43 8.36 -34.61
N LYS A 119 -5.47 9.49 -33.87
CA LYS A 119 -6.52 10.53 -33.99
C LYS A 119 -7.94 9.94 -33.99
N ASP A 120 -8.15 8.83 -33.26
CA ASP A 120 -9.48 8.26 -33.10
C ASP A 120 -10.33 9.17 -32.21
N ASN A 121 -11.61 9.36 -32.59
CA ASN A 121 -12.63 10.00 -31.76
C ASN A 121 -12.97 9.08 -30.57
N LEU A 122 -12.02 8.93 -29.65
CA LEU A 122 -12.22 8.18 -28.43
C LEU A 122 -13.18 8.96 -27.54
N ASN A 123 -14.18 8.25 -27.00
CA ASN A 123 -15.05 8.72 -25.93
C ASN A 123 -14.23 8.89 -24.63
N PHE A 124 -13.36 9.88 -24.63
CA PHE A 124 -12.40 10.20 -23.59
C PHE A 124 -13.10 10.40 -22.24
N LYS A 125 -14.27 11.03 -22.28
CA LYS A 125 -15.14 11.27 -21.12
C LYS A 125 -15.57 9.97 -20.43
N THR A 126 -15.98 8.96 -21.19
CA THR A 126 -16.47 7.69 -20.64
C THR A 126 -15.34 6.87 -20.02
N PHE A 127 -14.18 6.88 -20.64
CA PHE A 127 -13.02 6.14 -20.13
C PHE A 127 -12.42 6.83 -18.89
N LEU A 128 -12.19 8.14 -18.94
CA LEU A 128 -11.65 8.90 -17.82
C LEU A 128 -12.59 8.87 -16.61
N GLY A 129 -13.91 8.88 -16.84
CA GLY A 129 -14.90 8.71 -15.76
C GLY A 129 -14.78 7.37 -15.03
N LYS A 130 -14.57 6.27 -15.75
CA LYS A 130 -14.33 4.95 -15.14
C LYS A 130 -13.03 4.91 -14.34
N TYR A 131 -11.99 5.55 -14.85
CA TYR A 131 -10.71 5.64 -14.15
C TYR A 131 -10.80 6.47 -12.86
N LEU A 132 -11.47 7.62 -12.92
CA LEU A 132 -11.72 8.47 -11.76
C LEU A 132 -12.57 7.74 -10.70
N LEU A 133 -13.57 6.97 -11.12
CA LEU A 133 -14.36 6.14 -10.21
C LEU A 133 -13.50 5.07 -9.53
N ALA A 134 -12.65 4.36 -10.28
CA ALA A 134 -11.72 3.38 -9.71
C ALA A 134 -10.75 4.01 -8.69
N PHE A 135 -10.29 5.25 -8.95
CA PHE A 135 -9.46 6.01 -8.04
C PHE A 135 -10.19 6.36 -6.73
N ILE A 136 -11.43 6.84 -6.81
CA ILE A 136 -12.26 7.16 -5.62
C ILE A 136 -12.50 5.90 -4.78
N ILE A 137 -12.85 4.78 -5.42
CA ILE A 137 -13.02 3.49 -4.72
C ILE A 137 -11.72 3.09 -4.01
N SER A 138 -10.58 3.24 -4.69
CA SER A 138 -9.27 2.88 -4.12
C SER A 138 -8.93 3.74 -2.90
N ILE A 139 -9.25 5.04 -2.92
CA ILE A 139 -9.08 5.93 -1.77
C ILE A 139 -9.92 5.45 -0.58
N ILE A 140 -11.20 5.15 -0.81
CA ILE A 140 -12.11 4.71 0.25
C ILE A 140 -11.58 3.42 0.89
N LEU A 141 -11.16 2.45 0.07
CA LEU A 141 -10.61 1.19 0.56
C LEU A 141 -9.30 1.41 1.34
N ILE A 142 -8.43 2.32 0.91
CA ILE A 142 -7.19 2.63 1.64
C ILE A 142 -7.47 3.30 2.97
N ILE A 143 -8.44 4.20 3.06
CA ILE A 143 -8.82 4.84 4.33
C ILE A 143 -9.27 3.77 5.34
N VAL A 144 -10.14 2.85 4.91
CA VAL A 144 -10.56 1.72 5.76
C VAL A 144 -9.37 0.87 6.19
N THR A 145 -8.45 0.60 5.26
CA THR A 145 -7.25 -0.20 5.52
C THR A 145 -6.31 0.49 6.52
N CYS A 146 -6.13 1.81 6.43
CA CYS A 146 -5.36 2.60 7.40
C CYS A 146 -6.00 2.63 8.79
N MET A 147 -7.34 2.59 8.89
CA MET A 147 -7.99 2.42 10.20
C MET A 147 -7.68 1.04 10.78
N LEU A 148 -7.72 -0.02 9.96
CA LEU A 148 -7.32 -1.35 10.41
C LEU A 148 -5.84 -1.37 10.83
N ASP A 149 -4.96 -0.65 10.12
CA ASP A 149 -3.54 -0.65 10.46
C ASP A 149 -3.25 0.09 11.77
N ALA A 150 -3.78 1.29 11.93
CA ALA A 150 -3.50 2.13 13.10
C ALA A 150 -4.06 1.59 14.42
N TYR A 151 -5.09 0.73 14.37
CA TYR A 151 -5.78 0.22 15.55
C TYR A 151 -5.64 -1.29 15.74
N LEU A 152 -5.73 -2.08 14.66
CA LEU A 152 -5.84 -3.54 14.71
C LEU A 152 -4.45 -4.20 14.64
N THR A 153 -3.58 -3.75 13.74
CA THR A 153 -2.20 -4.26 13.61
C THR A 153 -1.37 -4.16 14.90
N PRO A 154 -1.26 -3.00 15.60
CA PRO A 154 -0.47 -2.92 16.84
C PRO A 154 -1.07 -3.77 17.97
N LEU A 155 -2.39 -3.97 17.97
CA LEU A 155 -3.09 -4.77 18.98
C LEU A 155 -2.83 -6.27 18.77
N LEU A 156 -2.82 -6.73 17.51
CA LEU A 156 -2.41 -8.09 17.14
C LEU A 156 -0.93 -8.35 17.46
N LEU A 157 -0.05 -7.40 17.15
CA LEU A 157 1.38 -7.51 17.47
C LEU A 157 1.65 -7.51 18.97
N LYS A 158 0.85 -6.78 19.77
CA LYS A 158 0.96 -6.79 21.23
C LYS A 158 0.62 -8.17 21.81
N LEU A 159 -0.40 -8.85 21.28
CA LEU A 159 -0.72 -10.23 21.66
C LEU A 159 0.42 -11.19 21.32
N PHE A 160 1.05 -11.02 20.15
CA PHE A 160 2.22 -11.81 19.78
C PHE A 160 3.44 -11.56 20.69
N THR A 161 3.64 -10.32 21.15
CA THR A 161 4.72 -9.98 22.09
C THR A 161 4.54 -10.65 23.47
N PHE A 162 3.33 -11.09 23.82
CA PHE A 162 3.09 -11.90 25.03
C PHE A 162 3.44 -13.38 24.86
N ILE A 163 3.56 -13.88 23.62
CA ILE A 163 3.85 -15.28 23.28
C ILE A 163 5.36 -15.54 23.11
N ILE A 164 6.14 -14.51 22.79
CA ILE A 164 7.60 -14.59 22.64
C ILE A 164 8.30 -14.54 23.99
#